data_AF-A0A8D2DUG7-F1
#
_entry.id   AF-A0A8D2DUG7-F1
#
_cell.length_a   1.000
_cell.length_b   1.000
_cell.length_c   1.000
_cell.angle_alpha   90.00
_cell.angle_beta   90.00
_cell.angle_gamma   90.00
#
_symmetry.space_group_name_H-M   'P 1'
#
loop_
_entity.id
_entity.type
_entity.pdbx_description
1 polymer ?
#
loop_
_entity_poly.entity_id
_entity_poly.type
_entity_poly.pdbx_seq_one_letter_code
_entity_poly.pdbx_strand_id
1 'polypeptide(L)'
;MVGELEGGKSLSGLLSGLAQDAFHGHRGITEELLRSQLYPEVPPEEFRPFLVKMRGILKSIASADMDFNQLEAFLTAQTKKQGGITSDQAAVISKFVSFPKSMLT
;
A
#
# COMPACT_ATOMS: atom_id res chain seq x y z
N MET A 1 22.09 -2.29 -1.70
CA MET A 1 21.37 -2.08 -2.97
C MET A 1 19.90 -1.94 -2.58
N VAL A 2 19.33 -0.74 -2.62
CA VAL A 2 17.96 -0.44 -2.17
C VAL A 2 17.10 -0.33 -3.43
N GLY A 3 16.91 -1.45 -4.12
CA GLY A 3 16.24 -1.51 -5.42
C GLY A 3 14.96 -2.37 -5.43
N GLU A 4 14.73 -3.17 -4.39
CA GLU A 4 13.70 -4.21 -4.40
C GLU A 4 12.45 -3.87 -3.57
N LEU A 5 12.40 -2.68 -2.96
CA LEU A 5 11.17 -2.13 -2.38
C LEU A 5 10.02 -1.97 -3.40
N GLU A 6 10.37 -2.02 -4.69
CA GLU A 6 9.61 -1.63 -5.88
C GLU A 6 9.00 -2.82 -6.63
N GLY A 7 9.05 -4.04 -6.08
CA GLY A 7 8.37 -5.17 -6.69
C GLY A 7 6.86 -5.00 -6.55
N GLY A 8 6.13 -4.75 -7.63
CA GLY A 8 4.65 -4.60 -7.60
C GLY A 8 3.91 -5.76 -6.92
N LYS A 9 4.55 -6.94 -6.84
CA LYS A 9 4.06 -8.11 -6.08
C LYS A 9 4.22 -7.94 -4.55
N SER A 10 5.35 -7.41 -4.09
CA SER A 10 5.59 -7.06 -2.68
C SER A 10 4.66 -5.93 -2.23
N LEU A 11 4.46 -4.91 -3.08
CA LEU A 11 3.57 -3.81 -2.73
C LEU A 11 2.09 -4.22 -2.73
N SER A 12 1.68 -5.06 -3.68
CA SER A 12 0.32 -5.62 -3.70
C SER A 12 0.03 -6.45 -2.44
N GLY A 13 0.99 -7.27 -2.00
CA GLY A 13 0.89 -8.01 -0.74
C GLY A 13 0.83 -7.09 0.48
N LEU A 14 1.55 -5.96 0.45
CA LEU A 14 1.55 -4.97 1.52
C LEU A 14 0.18 -4.31 1.69
N LEU A 15 -0.38 -3.83 0.58
CA LEU A 15 -1.71 -3.21 0.55
C LEU A 15 -2.79 -4.21 0.96
N SER A 16 -2.66 -5.46 0.51
CA SER A 16 -3.58 -6.54 0.88
C SER A 16 -3.55 -6.79 2.39
N GLY A 17 -2.37 -6.88 3.00
CA GLY A 17 -2.26 -7.03 4.45
C GLY A 17 -2.77 -5.82 5.23
N LEU A 18 -2.53 -4.61 4.73
CA LEU A 18 -3.05 -3.37 5.31
C LEU A 18 -4.57 -3.26 5.25
N ALA A 19 -5.17 -3.68 4.13
CA ALA A 19 -6.61 -3.75 4.02
C ALA A 19 -7.19 -4.86 4.89
N GLN A 20 -6.52 -6.01 5.03
CA GLN A 20 -6.94 -7.06 5.95
C GLN A 20 -6.88 -6.60 7.42
N ASP A 21 -5.85 -5.85 7.83
CA ASP A 21 -5.80 -5.16 9.13
C ASP A 21 -6.99 -4.21 9.31
N ALA A 22 -7.27 -3.38 8.28
CA ALA A 22 -8.30 -2.34 8.35
C ALA A 22 -9.75 -2.87 8.26
N PHE A 23 -10.03 -3.88 7.44
CA PHE A 23 -11.38 -4.38 7.13
C PHE A 23 -11.76 -5.63 7.94
N HIS A 24 -10.82 -6.55 8.19
CA HIS A 24 -11.13 -7.78 8.92
C HIS A 24 -10.84 -7.70 10.43
N GLY A 25 -10.17 -6.64 10.91
CA GLY A 25 -9.80 -6.49 12.33
C GLY A 25 -8.92 -7.64 12.85
N HIS A 26 -8.33 -8.41 11.94
CA HIS A 26 -7.62 -9.62 12.26
C HIS A 26 -6.19 -9.26 12.66
N ARG A 27 -5.86 -9.42 13.95
CA ARG A 27 -4.51 -9.25 14.54
C ARG A 27 -3.43 -10.18 13.96
N GLY A 28 -3.71 -10.89 12.85
CA GLY A 28 -2.81 -11.84 12.22
C GLY A 28 -1.81 -11.20 11.25
N ILE A 29 -2.15 -10.06 10.65
CA ILE A 29 -1.21 -9.31 9.81
C ILE A 29 -0.37 -8.41 10.72
N THR A 30 0.79 -8.92 11.15
CA THR A 30 1.78 -8.14 11.89
C THR A 30 2.79 -7.51 10.93
N GLU A 31 3.35 -6.37 11.34
CA GLU A 31 4.43 -5.70 10.60
C GLU A 31 5.61 -6.66 10.35
N GLU A 32 5.88 -7.56 11.30
CA GLU A 32 6.92 -8.59 11.18
C GLU A 32 6.61 -9.62 10.08
N LEU A 33 5.35 -10.08 9.98
CA LEU A 33 4.92 -11.00 8.92
C LEU A 33 5.02 -10.35 7.55
N LEU A 34 4.53 -9.12 7.40
CA LEU A 34 4.59 -8.37 6.14
C LEU A 34 6.03 -8.12 5.71
N ARG A 35 6.90 -7.72 6.65
CA ARG A 35 8.33 -7.59 6.39
C ARG A 35 8.91 -8.92 5.94
N SER A 36 8.71 -10.00 6.70
CA SER A 36 9.31 -11.30 6.41
C SER A 36 8.84 -11.91 5.07
N GLN A 37 7.62 -11.58 4.63
CA GLN A 37 7.04 -12.10 3.38
C GLN A 37 7.34 -11.24 2.15
N LEU A 38 7.38 -9.91 2.32
CA LEU A 38 7.43 -8.97 1.19
C LEU A 38 8.78 -8.27 1.06
N TYR A 39 9.44 -8.04 2.19
CA TYR A 39 10.66 -7.25 2.31
C TYR A 39 11.62 -7.85 3.35
N PRO A 40 12.08 -9.10 3.16
CA PRO A 40 12.95 -9.78 4.13
C PRO A 40 14.31 -9.07 4.29
N GLU A 41 14.70 -8.30 3.27
CA GLU A 41 15.93 -7.51 3.21
C GLU A 41 15.83 -6.11 3.84
N VAL A 42 14.62 -5.64 4.18
CA VAL A 42 14.40 -4.27 4.66
C VAL A 42 14.38 -4.26 6.19
N PRO A 43 15.17 -3.38 6.83
CA PRO A 43 15.20 -3.30 8.27
C PRO A 43 13.89 -2.68 8.81
N PRO A 44 13.46 -3.07 10.02
CA PRO A 44 12.15 -2.68 10.57
C PRO A 44 12.03 -1.17 10.80
N GLU A 45 13.16 -0.49 11.02
CA GLU A 45 13.29 0.95 11.12
C GLU A 45 12.93 1.69 9.82
N GLU A 46 13.22 1.12 8.65
CA GLU A 46 12.82 1.68 7.35
C GLU A 46 11.43 1.20 6.92
N PHE A 47 11.06 -0.03 7.32
CA PHE A 47 9.76 -0.60 6.99
C PHE A 47 8.60 0.12 7.70
N ARG A 48 8.79 0.55 8.96
CA ARG A 48 7.78 1.29 9.73
C ARG A 48 7.27 2.56 9.05
N PRO A 49 8.13 3.54 8.71
CA PRO A 49 7.68 4.77 8.05
C PRO A 49 7.06 4.48 6.68
N PHE A 50 7.55 3.47 5.96
CA PHE A 50 6.98 3.02 4.69
C PHE A 50 5.56 2.46 4.85
N LEU A 51 5.35 1.56 5.82
CA LEU A 51 4.05 1.02 6.18
C LEU A 51 3.07 2.10 6.59
N VAL A 52 3.47 2.99 7.50
CA VAL A 52 2.63 4.09 7.99
C VAL A 52 2.22 5.00 6.84
N LYS A 53 3.12 5.26 5.89
CA LYS A 53 2.83 6.04 4.70
C LYS A 53 1.80 5.34 3.80
N MET A 54 1.99 4.05 3.50
CA MET A 54 1.06 3.28 2.67
C MET A 54 -0.32 3.15 3.31
N ARG A 55 -0.35 2.89 4.62
CA ARG A 55 -1.56 2.89 5.45
C ARG A 55 -2.26 4.24 5.41
N GLY A 56 -1.49 5.31 5.54
CA GLY A 56 -1.99 6.68 5.47
C GLY A 56 -2.67 6.96 4.14
N ILE A 57 -2.07 6.54 3.02
CA ILE A 57 -2.64 6.66 1.68
C ILE A 57 -3.96 5.89 1.60
N LEU A 58 -3.97 4.59 1.93
CA LEU A 58 -5.18 3.77 1.93
C LEU A 58 -6.30 4.34 2.81
N LYS A 59 -5.95 4.81 4.02
CA LYS A 59 -6.89 5.41 4.96
C LYS A 59 -7.43 6.74 4.45
N SER A 60 -6.60 7.56 3.80
CA SER A 60 -7.06 8.79 3.14
C SER A 60 -8.03 8.48 2.01
N ILE A 61 -7.75 7.47 1.19
CA ILE A 61 -8.62 7.08 0.08
C ILE A 61 -9.96 6.54 0.62
N ALA A 62 -9.93 5.63 1.59
CA ALA A 62 -11.13 5.07 2.21
C ALA A 62 -11.93 6.08 3.05
N SER A 63 -11.25 7.01 3.73
CA SER A 63 -11.90 8.04 4.57
C SER A 63 -12.45 9.20 3.74
N ALA A 64 -11.85 9.50 2.60
CA ALA A 64 -12.29 10.59 1.72
C ALA A 64 -13.26 10.11 0.63
N ASP A 65 -13.63 8.82 0.62
CA ASP A 65 -14.48 8.20 -0.40
C ASP A 65 -14.04 8.59 -1.82
N MET A 66 -12.72 8.51 -2.08
CA MET A 66 -12.14 9.01 -3.33
C MET A 66 -12.54 8.11 -4.51
N ASP A 67 -13.22 8.68 -5.51
CA ASP A 67 -13.47 8.04 -6.80
C ASP A 67 -12.18 7.72 -7.57
N PHE A 68 -12.27 6.79 -8.53
CA PHE A 68 -11.14 6.35 -9.37
C PHE A 68 -10.35 7.51 -10.01
N ASN A 69 -11.05 8.56 -10.44
CA ASN A 69 -10.41 9.76 -11.03
C ASN A 69 -9.61 10.57 -10.00
N GLN A 70 -10.09 10.68 -8.75
CA GLN A 70 -9.38 11.33 -7.64
C GLN A 70 -8.20 10.48 -7.17
N LEU A 71 -8.38 9.17 -7.12
CA LEU A 71 -7.33 8.21 -6.80
C LEU A 71 -6.17 8.30 -7.80
N GLU A 72 -6.45 8.27 -9.10
CA GLU A 72 -5.42 8.44 -10.14
C GLU A 72 -4.69 9.78 -10.02
N ALA A 73 -5.42 10.87 -9.78
CA ALA A 73 -4.83 12.19 -9.59
C ALA A 73 -3.96 12.25 -8.31
N PHE A 74 -4.41 11.65 -7.21
CA PHE A 74 -3.69 11.58 -5.95
C PHE A 74 -2.40 10.76 -6.09
N LEU A 75 -2.48 9.60 -6.74
CA LEU A 75 -1.33 8.74 -6.99
C LEU A 75 -0.34 9.41 -7.93
N THR A 76 -0.82 10.08 -8.99
CA THR A 76 0.02 10.89 -9.88
C THR A 76 0.72 12.04 -9.14
N ALA A 77 0.03 12.67 -8.19
CA ALA A 77 0.64 13.70 -7.35
C ALA A 77 1.70 13.11 -6.40
N GLN A 78 1.46 11.91 -5.85
CA GLN A 78 2.44 11.18 -5.05
C GLN A 78 3.65 10.74 -5.88
N THR A 79 3.48 10.33 -7.14
CA THR A 79 4.62 9.96 -8.01
C THR A 79 5.47 11.13 -8.46
N LYS A 80 4.86 12.31 -8.57
CA LYS A 80 5.57 13.57 -8.89
C LYS A 80 6.24 14.21 -7.66
N LYS A 81 5.92 13.77 -6.45
CA LYS A 81 6.48 14.32 -5.22
C LYS A 81 7.83 13.66 -4.93
N GLN A 82 8.85 14.45 -4.65
CA GLN A 82 10.19 13.94 -4.34
C GLN A 82 10.15 13.13 -3.04
N GLY A 83 10.56 11.86 -3.10
CA GLY A 83 10.37 10.90 -1.99
C GLY A 83 8.94 10.39 -1.85
N GLY A 84 8.12 10.46 -2.91
CA GLY A 84 6.78 9.87 -2.99
C GLY A 84 6.78 8.37 -3.29
N ILE A 85 5.74 7.89 -3.97
CA ILE A 85 5.63 6.49 -4.46
C ILE A 85 6.07 6.44 -5.92
N THR A 86 6.52 5.30 -6.45
CA THR A 86 6.81 5.21 -7.91
C THR A 86 5.59 4.83 -8.74
N SER A 87 5.69 4.99 -10.06
CA SER A 87 4.58 4.74 -10.99
C SER A 87 4.05 3.30 -10.91
N ASP A 88 4.91 2.32 -10.62
CA ASP A 88 4.49 0.93 -10.40
C ASP A 88 3.64 0.81 -9.13
N GLN A 89 4.10 1.43 -8.03
CA GLN A 89 3.35 1.47 -6.77
C GLN A 89 1.99 2.15 -6.97
N ALA A 90 1.96 3.26 -7.71
CA ALA A 90 0.73 3.95 -8.05
C ALA A 90 -0.22 3.06 -8.85
N ALA A 91 0.27 2.33 -9.87
CA ALA A 91 -0.56 1.40 -10.62
C ALA A 91 -1.15 0.29 -9.73
N VAL A 92 -0.34 -0.25 -8.81
CA VAL A 92 -0.78 -1.29 -7.87
C VAL A 92 -1.81 -0.75 -6.87
N ILE A 93 -1.60 0.44 -6.30
CA ILE A 93 -2.57 1.08 -5.39
C ILE A 93 -3.86 1.44 -6.13
N SER A 94 -3.76 2.02 -7.33
CA SER A 94 -4.91 2.34 -8.16
C SER A 94 -5.76 1.10 -8.42
N LYS A 95 -5.11 0.00 -8.81
CA LYS A 95 -5.78 -1.27 -9.04
C LYS A 95 -6.41 -1.80 -7.75
N PHE A 96 -5.67 -1.81 -6.64
CA PHE A 96 -6.13 -2.30 -5.34
C PHE A 96 -7.36 -1.56 -4.84
N VAL A 97 -7.36 -0.22 -4.88
CA VAL A 97 -8.49 0.59 -4.43
C VAL A 97 -9.56 0.77 -5.50
N SER A 98 -9.31 0.30 -6.73
CA SER A 98 -10.35 0.07 -7.75
C SER A 98 -11.03 -1.31 -7.60
N PHE A 99 -10.55 -2.20 -6.72
CA PHE A 99 -11.23 -3.46 -6.36
C PHE A 99 -12.22 -3.42 -5.17
N PRO A 100 -12.79 -2.29 -4.68
CA PRO A 100 -13.47 -2.22 -3.37
C PRO A 100 -14.88 -2.82 -3.36
N LYS A 101 -15.23 -3.76 -4.26
CA LYS A 101 -16.58 -4.35 -4.27
C LYS A 101 -16.71 -5.80 -4.75
N SER A 102 -15.63 -6.56 -4.95
CA SER A 102 -15.72 -7.92 -5.52
C SER A 102 -14.89 -9.00 -4.81
N MET A 103 -14.69 -8.90 -3.50
CA MET A 103 -14.13 -9.99 -2.68
C MET A 103 -14.97 -10.29 -1.42
N LEU A 104 -16.26 -9.95 -1.48
CA LEU A 104 -17.24 -10.18 -0.41
C LEU A 104 -18.44 -11.03 -0.90
N THR A 105 -18.20 -11.88 -1.92
CA THR A 105 -19.10 -12.95 -2.35
C THR A 105 -18.37 -14.28 -2.27
#